data_AF-A0A3M2BGI7-F1
#
_entry.id   AF-A0A3M2BGI7-F1
#
_cell.length_a   1.000
_cell.length_b   1.000
_cell.length_c   1.000
_cell.angle_alpha   90.00
_cell.angle_beta   90.00
_cell.angle_gamma   90.00
#
_symmetry.space_group_name_H-M   'P 1'
#
loop_
_entity.id
_entity.type
_entity.pdbx_description
1 polymer ?
#
loop_
_entity_poly.entity_id
_entity_poly.type
_entity_poly.pdbx_seq_one_letter_code
_entity_poly.pdbx_strand_id
1 'polypeptide(L)'
;MYVVGRYSDILSAQEAAAFLRSHGLPAGVSGGLYSPSDGMWGFPTTALPYRVLVARKDQRALARHLLAEIDSEADEPATNWEAQSRPDLARLDQELIPPCPACGGRLSPTDELCSACGLAVDIVELMLETHGPEGLAQCYPDPDEQVHLSEEEWVALDLPCTACGYSLAGLPFVGVCPECGCRYSKTIEPS
;
A
#
# COMPACT_ATOMS: atom_id res chain seq x y z
N MET A 1 28.82 -1.45 17.52
CA MET A 1 27.75 -1.12 16.57
C MET A 1 28.37 -0.92 15.19
N TYR A 2 27.81 -1.56 14.16
CA TYR A 2 28.35 -1.56 12.80
C TYR A 2 27.28 -1.11 11.80
N VAL A 3 27.60 -0.15 10.94
CA VAL A 3 26.67 0.37 9.91
C VAL A 3 26.49 -0.66 8.79
N VAL A 4 25.23 -1.00 8.51
CA VAL A 4 24.83 -1.95 7.47
C VAL A 4 24.11 -1.28 6.30
N GLY A 5 23.33 -0.21 6.54
CA GLY A 5 22.61 0.54 5.51
C GLY A 5 22.52 2.05 5.81
N ARG A 6 22.18 2.84 4.79
CA ARG A 6 21.97 4.30 4.88
C ARG A 6 20.69 4.65 4.13
N TYR A 7 19.82 5.43 4.78
CA TYR A 7 18.48 5.79 4.27
C TYR A 7 18.29 7.31 4.34
N SER A 8 17.50 7.86 3.42
CA SER A 8 17.16 9.29 3.37
C SER A 8 16.14 9.70 4.42
N ASP A 9 15.26 8.79 4.80
CA ASP A 9 14.14 9.02 5.70
C ASP A 9 14.18 8.05 6.89
N ILE A 10 13.47 8.42 7.96
CA ILE A 10 13.45 7.65 9.20
C ILE A 10 12.59 6.38 9.08
N LEU A 11 11.58 6.39 8.21
CA LEU A 11 10.61 5.31 8.11
C LEU A 11 11.26 4.09 7.46
N SER A 12 11.87 4.24 6.29
CA SER A 12 12.64 3.18 5.62
C SER A 12 13.79 2.66 6.47
N ALA A 13 14.46 3.53 7.26
CA ALA A 13 15.48 3.09 8.20
C ALA A 13 14.90 2.20 9.32
N GLN A 14 13.71 2.54 9.84
CA GLN A 14 13.04 1.75 10.88
C GLN A 14 12.51 0.43 10.34
N GLU A 15 11.95 0.41 9.13
CA GLU A 15 11.51 -0.79 8.41
C GLU A 15 12.67 -1.75 8.21
N ALA A 16 13.79 -1.27 7.65
CA ALA A 16 15.02 -2.04 7.50
C ALA A 16 15.53 -2.61 8.83
N ALA A 17 15.52 -1.81 9.91
CA ALA A 17 15.91 -2.27 11.23
C ALA A 17 14.91 -3.31 11.81
N ALA A 18 13.61 -3.16 11.55
CA ALA A 18 12.59 -4.11 11.96
C ALA A 18 12.73 -5.46 11.23
N PHE A 19 13.00 -5.44 9.93
CA PHE A 19 13.25 -6.64 9.13
C PHE A 19 14.48 -7.41 9.62
N LEU A 20 15.57 -6.71 9.94
CA LEU A 20 16.73 -7.37 10.53
C LEU A 20 16.40 -8.01 11.89
N ARG A 21 15.57 -7.36 12.71
CA ARG A 21 15.13 -7.91 13.99
C ARG A 21 14.23 -9.15 13.83
N SER A 22 13.35 -9.19 12.83
CA SER A 22 12.52 -10.38 12.56
C SER A 22 13.38 -11.59 12.16
N HIS A 23 14.55 -11.36 11.58
CA HIS A 23 15.55 -12.39 11.25
C HIS A 23 16.56 -12.65 12.39
N GLY A 24 16.25 -12.22 13.62
CA GLY A 24 17.08 -12.47 14.81
C GLY A 24 18.36 -11.64 14.89
N LEU A 25 18.50 -10.57 14.11
CA LEU A 25 19.64 -9.65 14.15
C LEU A 25 19.31 -8.43 15.01
N PRO A 26 20.00 -8.20 16.15
CA PRO A 26 19.79 -7.00 16.96
C PRO A 26 20.23 -5.74 16.19
N ALA A 27 19.23 -5.02 15.67
CA ALA A 27 19.42 -3.85 14.83
C ALA A 27 18.69 -2.61 15.37
N GLY A 28 19.30 -1.44 15.18
CA GLY A 28 18.77 -0.14 15.56
C GLY A 28 19.09 0.94 14.55
N VAL A 29 18.41 2.08 14.66
CA VAL A 29 18.59 3.24 13.78
C VAL A 29 19.35 4.34 14.53
N SER A 30 20.29 4.99 13.85
CA SER A 30 21.00 6.17 14.35
C SER A 30 21.07 7.23 13.24
N GLY A 31 20.83 8.49 13.57
CA GLY A 31 20.81 9.59 12.58
C GLY A 31 19.59 10.49 12.77
N GLY A 32 19.44 11.49 11.89
CA GLY A 32 18.33 12.45 11.93
C GLY A 32 18.46 13.58 12.95
N LEU A 33 19.45 13.53 13.85
CA LEU A 33 19.75 14.67 14.71
C LEU A 33 20.51 15.69 13.88
N TYR A 34 19.82 16.79 13.55
CA TYR A 34 20.44 18.07 13.25
C TYR A 34 21.53 18.31 14.29
N SER A 35 22.77 18.52 13.85
CA SER A 35 23.81 18.97 14.77
C SER A 35 23.42 20.39 15.20
N PRO A 36 23.08 20.65 16.48
CA PRO A 36 22.68 21.99 16.90
C PRO A 36 23.82 23.02 16.78
N SER A 37 25.05 22.58 16.53
CA SER A 37 26.21 23.46 16.31
C SER A 37 26.40 23.93 14.86
N ASP A 38 25.65 23.40 13.88
CA ASP A 38 25.86 23.71 12.45
C ASP A 38 24.90 24.75 11.86
N GLY A 39 24.11 25.43 12.71
CA GLY A 39 23.04 26.35 12.28
C GLY A 39 23.31 27.85 12.38
N MET A 40 24.53 28.33 12.62
CA MET A 40 24.77 29.78 12.82
C MET A 40 25.11 30.56 11.53
N TRP A 41 25.32 29.90 10.39
CA TRP A 41 25.76 30.56 9.14
C TRP A 41 25.03 30.11 7.84
N GLY A 42 23.76 29.72 7.91
CA GLY A 42 22.84 29.81 6.76
C GLY A 42 23.13 28.98 5.50
N PHE A 43 24.02 27.98 5.56
CA PHE A 43 24.17 27.01 4.46
C PHE A 43 23.18 25.85 4.63
N PRO A 44 22.66 25.26 3.54
CA PRO A 44 21.74 24.13 3.63
C PRO A 44 22.47 22.96 4.31
N THR A 45 22.09 22.67 5.55
CA THR A 45 22.49 21.45 6.25
C THR A 45 21.86 20.28 5.51
N THR A 46 22.63 19.59 4.69
CA THR A 46 22.20 18.30 4.14
C THR A 46 21.86 17.40 5.31
N ALA A 47 20.59 17.03 5.44
CA ALA A 47 20.15 16.11 6.47
C ALA A 47 21.04 14.87 6.42
N LEU A 48 21.75 14.59 7.52
CA LEU A 48 22.60 13.41 7.58
C LEU A 48 21.70 12.17 7.43
N PRO A 49 22.05 11.23 6.52
CA PRO A 49 21.21 10.06 6.29
C PRO A 49 21.09 9.23 7.57
N TYR A 50 19.93 8.65 7.77
CA TYR A 50 19.68 7.65 8.81
C TYR A 50 20.52 6.42 8.54
N ARG A 51 21.11 5.84 9.58
CA ARG A 51 22.02 4.70 9.49
C ARG A 51 21.43 3.54 10.29
N VAL A 52 21.30 2.40 9.64
CA VAL A 52 20.95 1.15 10.32
C VAL A 52 22.22 0.50 10.83
N LEU A 53 22.19 0.12 12.11
CA LEU A 53 23.31 -0.44 12.86
C LEU A 53 22.97 -1.84 13.35
N VAL A 54 23.95 -2.74 13.34
CA VAL A 54 23.88 -4.03 14.05
C VAL A 54 24.85 -4.06 15.23
N ALA A 55 24.54 -4.84 16.26
CA ALA A 55 25.35 -4.92 17.48
C ALA A 55 26.73 -5.56 17.24
N ARG A 56 26.78 -6.67 16.51
CA ARG A 56 27.98 -7.52 16.35
C ARG A 56 28.60 -7.45 14.94
N LYS A 57 29.91 -7.70 14.84
CA LYS A 57 30.68 -7.56 13.59
C LYS A 57 30.42 -8.71 12.62
N ASP A 58 30.32 -9.92 13.15
CA ASP A 58 30.07 -11.16 12.42
C ASP A 58 28.70 -11.14 11.69
N GLN A 59 27.72 -10.46 12.27
CA GLN A 59 26.38 -10.28 11.69
C GLN A 59 26.33 -9.29 10.50
N ARG A 60 27.40 -8.51 10.27
CA ARG A 60 27.38 -7.43 9.26
C ARG A 60 27.18 -7.94 7.84
N ALA A 61 27.77 -9.08 7.49
CA ALA A 61 27.65 -9.65 6.15
C ALA A 61 26.23 -10.16 5.88
N LEU A 62 25.67 -10.93 6.83
CA LEU A 62 24.30 -11.42 6.75
C LEU A 62 23.28 -10.28 6.71
N ALA A 63 23.43 -9.27 7.56
CA ALA A 63 22.54 -8.11 7.58
C ALA A 63 22.53 -7.36 6.23
N ARG A 64 23.69 -7.22 5.58
CA ARG A 64 23.77 -6.59 4.25
C ARG A 64 23.13 -7.44 3.16
N HIS A 65 23.28 -8.75 3.25
CA HIS A 65 22.64 -9.67 2.31
C HIS A 65 21.12 -9.58 2.41
N LEU A 66 20.58 -9.64 3.64
CA LEU A 66 19.14 -9.49 3.92
C LEU A 66 18.58 -8.13 3.46
N LEU A 67 19.30 -7.03 3.69
CA LEU A 67 18.84 -5.72 3.19
C LEU A 67 18.85 -5.64 1.66
N ALA A 68 19.82 -6.28 0.99
CA ALA A 68 19.87 -6.31 -0.47
C ALA A 68 18.74 -7.15 -1.08
N GLU A 69 18.25 -8.17 -0.36
CA GLU A 69 17.08 -8.97 -0.75
C GLU A 69 15.82 -8.10 -0.77
N ILE A 70 15.55 -7.35 0.30
CA ILE A 70 14.43 -6.39 0.35
C ILE A 70 14.55 -5.34 -0.75
N ASP A 71 15.73 -4.75 -0.95
CA ASP A 71 15.93 -3.72 -1.97
C ASP A 71 15.70 -4.29 -3.39
N SER A 72 15.87 -5.60 -3.58
CA SER A 72 15.58 -6.29 -4.85
C SER A 72 14.14 -6.77 -4.98
N GLU A 73 13.47 -7.01 -3.85
CA GLU A 73 12.05 -7.39 -3.74
C GLU A 73 11.12 -6.18 -3.60
N ALA A 74 11.66 -4.96 -3.51
CA ALA A 74 10.90 -3.74 -3.63
C ALA A 74 10.26 -3.75 -5.03
N ASP A 75 9.08 -4.36 -5.11
CA ASP A 75 8.30 -4.52 -6.31
C ASP A 75 8.30 -3.18 -7.04
N GLU A 76 8.66 -3.19 -8.33
CA GLU A 76 8.38 -2.03 -9.16
C GLU A 76 6.91 -1.70 -8.91
N PRO A 77 6.57 -0.49 -8.42
CA PRO A 77 5.20 -0.16 -8.08
C PRO A 77 4.39 -0.51 -9.32
N ALA A 78 3.54 -1.53 -9.23
CA ALA A 78 2.99 -2.14 -10.44
C ALA A 78 2.46 -1.02 -11.30
N THR A 79 2.90 -0.95 -12.55
CA THR A 79 2.92 0.29 -13.37
C THR A 79 1.52 0.88 -13.63
N ASN A 80 0.48 0.32 -13.03
CA ASN A 80 -0.92 0.60 -13.26
C ASN A 80 -1.80 0.75 -11.99
N TRP A 81 -1.25 0.76 -10.75
CA TRP A 81 -2.09 0.90 -9.54
C TRP A 81 -2.93 2.19 -9.55
N GLU A 82 -2.33 3.31 -9.99
CA GLU A 82 -3.04 4.59 -10.06
C GLU A 82 -4.21 4.55 -11.05
N ALA A 83 -4.07 3.85 -12.18
CA ALA A 83 -5.16 3.76 -13.15
C ALA A 83 -6.25 2.78 -12.70
N GLN A 84 -5.88 1.69 -12.01
CA GLN A 84 -6.85 0.74 -11.42
C GLN A 84 -7.68 1.37 -10.29
N SER A 85 -7.14 2.39 -9.62
CA SER A 85 -7.83 3.10 -8.54
C SER A 85 -8.78 4.20 -9.04
N ARG A 86 -8.76 4.53 -10.35
CA ARG A 86 -9.62 5.56 -10.93
C ARG A 86 -11.03 5.00 -11.19
N PRO A 87 -12.10 5.71 -10.80
CA PRO A 87 -13.47 5.29 -11.11
C PRO A 87 -13.67 5.31 -12.63
N ASP A 88 -14.30 4.26 -13.16
CA ASP A 88 -14.70 4.22 -14.56
C ASP A 88 -15.99 5.03 -14.74
N LEU A 89 -15.83 6.31 -15.09
CA LEU A 89 -16.94 7.23 -15.31
C LEU A 89 -17.83 6.81 -16.49
N ALA A 90 -17.36 5.95 -17.41
CA ALA A 90 -18.21 5.44 -18.49
C ALA A 90 -19.35 4.56 -17.97
N ARG A 91 -19.23 4.01 -16.76
CA ARG A 91 -20.28 3.25 -16.06
C ARG A 91 -21.29 4.16 -15.35
N LEU A 92 -21.06 5.47 -15.28
CA LEU A 92 -21.91 6.39 -14.54
C LEU A 92 -23.23 6.65 -15.27
N ASP A 93 -24.34 6.63 -14.53
CA ASP A 93 -25.68 6.90 -15.06
C ASP A 93 -25.80 8.40 -15.35
N GLN A 94 -26.15 8.74 -16.59
CA GLN A 94 -26.30 10.14 -17.03
C GLN A 94 -27.35 10.91 -16.22
N GLU A 95 -28.30 10.24 -15.56
CA GLU A 95 -29.28 10.90 -14.70
C GLU A 95 -28.70 11.34 -13.35
N LEU A 96 -27.63 10.69 -12.89
CA LEU A 96 -26.93 11.02 -11.64
C LEU A 96 -25.87 12.10 -11.84
N ILE A 97 -25.50 12.44 -13.08
CA ILE A 97 -24.46 13.43 -13.34
C ILE A 97 -25.01 14.84 -13.00
N PRO A 98 -24.38 15.56 -12.05
CA PRO A 98 -24.80 16.91 -11.70
C PRO A 98 -24.61 17.88 -12.88
N PRO A 99 -25.44 18.92 -12.97
CA PRO A 99 -25.30 19.92 -14.02
C PRO A 99 -24.02 20.74 -13.82
N CYS A 100 -23.50 21.32 -14.90
CA CYS A 100 -22.31 22.19 -14.85
C CYS A 100 -22.53 23.35 -13.86
N PRO A 101 -21.61 23.60 -12.91
CA PRO A 101 -21.77 24.64 -11.91
C PRO A 101 -21.77 26.06 -12.50
N ALA A 102 -21.20 26.27 -13.69
CA ALA A 102 -21.18 27.58 -14.33
C ALA A 102 -22.39 27.87 -15.23
N CYS A 103 -22.84 26.90 -16.04
CA CYS A 103 -23.89 27.14 -17.04
C CYS A 103 -25.16 26.31 -16.86
N GLY A 104 -25.17 25.36 -15.92
CA GLY A 104 -26.29 24.43 -15.72
C GLY A 104 -26.47 23.38 -16.83
N GLY A 105 -25.56 23.33 -17.82
CA GLY A 105 -25.60 22.37 -18.91
C GLY A 105 -25.32 20.93 -18.45
N ARG A 106 -25.80 19.94 -19.20
CA ARG A 106 -25.48 18.52 -18.95
C ARG A 106 -24.01 18.26 -19.24
N LEU A 107 -23.33 17.60 -18.30
CA LEU A 107 -21.95 17.15 -18.45
C LEU A 107 -21.91 15.75 -19.08
N SER A 108 -20.84 15.47 -19.80
CA SER A 108 -20.54 14.14 -20.35
C SER A 108 -19.53 13.46 -19.43
N PRO A 109 -19.72 12.19 -19.03
CA PRO A 109 -18.88 11.53 -18.02
C PRO A 109 -17.41 11.37 -18.43
N THR A 110 -17.10 11.42 -19.72
CA THR A 110 -15.73 11.26 -20.25
C THR A 110 -15.03 12.59 -20.50
N ASP A 111 -15.73 13.72 -20.43
CA ASP A 111 -15.20 15.00 -20.85
C ASP A 111 -14.68 15.79 -19.64
N GLU A 112 -13.42 16.20 -19.69
CA GLU A 112 -12.83 17.09 -18.66
C GLU A 112 -13.34 18.54 -18.78
N LEU A 113 -14.03 18.86 -19.88
CA LEU A 113 -14.55 20.19 -20.19
C LEU A 113 -16.06 20.14 -20.44
N CYS A 114 -16.80 21.10 -19.90
CA CYS A 114 -18.21 21.26 -20.21
C CYS A 114 -18.39 21.63 -21.69
N SER A 115 -19.11 20.80 -22.45
CA SER A 115 -19.40 21.03 -23.88
C SER A 115 -20.18 22.31 -24.18
N ALA A 116 -20.89 22.87 -23.19
CA ALA A 116 -21.68 24.08 -23.35
C ALA A 116 -20.91 25.38 -23.08
N CYS A 117 -20.05 25.40 -22.05
CA CYS A 117 -19.36 26.64 -21.64
C CYS A 117 -17.83 26.56 -21.68
N GLY A 118 -17.26 25.37 -21.92
CA GLY A 118 -15.82 25.15 -21.96
C GLY A 118 -15.11 25.19 -20.60
N LEU A 119 -15.87 25.28 -19.49
CA LEU A 119 -15.28 25.21 -18.15
C LEU A 119 -14.70 23.82 -17.92
N ALA A 120 -13.48 23.76 -17.37
CA ALA A 120 -12.93 22.52 -16.86
C ALA A 120 -13.67 22.07 -15.60
N VAL A 121 -14.18 20.83 -15.61
CA VAL A 121 -14.98 20.27 -14.52
C VAL A 121 -14.38 18.94 -14.11
N ASP A 122 -14.08 18.80 -12.81
CA ASP A 122 -13.80 17.50 -12.21
C ASP A 122 -15.15 16.85 -11.84
N ILE A 123 -15.57 15.89 -12.66
CA ILE A 123 -16.85 15.19 -12.47
C ILE A 123 -16.81 14.34 -11.20
N VAL A 124 -15.65 13.78 -10.84
CA VAL A 124 -15.50 12.96 -9.63
C VAL A 124 -15.72 13.84 -8.40
N GLU A 125 -15.04 14.98 -8.33
CA GLU A 125 -15.21 15.95 -7.24
C GLU A 125 -16.66 16.44 -7.16
N LEU A 126 -17.27 16.81 -8.29
CA LEU A 126 -18.65 17.30 -8.33
C LEU A 126 -19.68 16.23 -7.91
N MET A 127 -19.45 14.97 -8.28
CA MET A 127 -20.25 13.82 -7.82
C MET A 127 -20.12 13.61 -6.32
N LEU A 128 -18.89 13.67 -5.78
CA LEU A 128 -18.64 13.52 -4.34
C LEU A 128 -19.32 14.62 -3.53
N GLU A 129 -19.28 15.87 -4.01
CA GLU A 129 -19.92 17.00 -3.35
C GLU A 129 -21.45 16.91 -3.38
N THR A 130 -22.03 16.45 -4.50
CA THR A 130 -23.49 16.45 -4.71
C THR A 130 -24.17 15.20 -4.16
N HIS A 131 -23.55 14.03 -4.34
CA HIS A 131 -24.14 12.72 -4.07
C HIS A 131 -23.38 11.89 -3.04
N GLY A 132 -22.18 12.33 -2.62
CA GLY A 132 -21.30 11.55 -1.76
C GLY A 132 -20.56 10.44 -2.52
N PRO A 133 -19.72 9.64 -1.82
CA PRO A 133 -19.01 8.51 -2.42
C PRO A 133 -19.94 7.44 -3.00
N GLU A 134 -21.16 7.30 -2.47
CA GLU A 134 -22.17 6.36 -2.95
C GLU A 134 -22.59 6.65 -4.39
N GLY A 135 -22.53 7.91 -4.83
CA GLY A 135 -22.82 8.30 -6.22
C GLY A 135 -21.83 7.72 -7.24
N LEU A 136 -20.64 7.30 -6.80
CA LEU A 136 -19.61 6.69 -7.64
C LEU A 136 -19.56 5.17 -7.50
N ALA A 137 -20.41 4.55 -6.66
CA ALA A 137 -20.33 3.11 -6.36
C ALA A 137 -20.37 2.24 -7.63
N GLN A 138 -21.17 2.63 -8.61
CA GLN A 138 -21.28 1.93 -9.90
C GLN A 138 -20.07 2.07 -10.84
N CYS A 139 -19.20 3.06 -10.59
CA CYS A 139 -17.97 3.29 -11.34
C CYS A 139 -16.82 2.38 -10.88
N TYR A 140 -16.99 1.70 -9.75
CA TYR A 140 -16.08 0.66 -9.31
C TYR A 140 -16.61 -0.70 -9.76
N PRO A 141 -15.74 -1.64 -10.17
CA PRO A 141 -16.19 -3.01 -10.42
C PRO A 141 -16.76 -3.58 -9.11
N ASP A 142 -17.81 -4.39 -9.22
CA ASP A 142 -18.42 -5.01 -8.04
C ASP A 142 -17.32 -5.81 -7.30
N PRO A 143 -17.19 -5.72 -5.96
CA PRO A 143 -16.24 -6.56 -5.23
C PRO A 143 -16.39 -8.05 -5.55
N ASP A 144 -17.60 -8.50 -5.90
CA ASP A 144 -17.85 -9.89 -6.32
C ASP A 144 -17.30 -10.19 -7.73
N GLU A 145 -17.10 -9.17 -8.56
CA GLU A 145 -16.55 -9.29 -9.92
C GLU A 145 -15.01 -9.31 -9.91
N GLN A 146 -14.36 -8.87 -8.83
CA GLN A 146 -12.91 -8.59 -8.85
C GLN A 146 -12.00 -9.76 -8.46
N VAL A 147 -12.45 -10.82 -7.79
CA VAL A 147 -11.51 -11.87 -7.35
C VAL A 147 -12.16 -13.25 -7.33
N HIS A 148 -12.34 -13.84 -8.52
CA HIS A 148 -12.48 -15.30 -8.62
C HIS A 148 -11.09 -15.94 -8.62
N LEU A 149 -10.47 -16.05 -7.44
CA LEU A 149 -9.32 -16.93 -7.29
C LEU A 149 -9.77 -18.36 -7.54
N SER A 150 -9.06 -19.09 -8.39
CA SER A 150 -9.29 -20.51 -8.61
C SER A 150 -9.07 -21.29 -7.32
N GLU A 151 -9.59 -22.52 -7.24
CA GLU A 151 -9.38 -23.36 -6.06
C GLU A 151 -7.88 -23.59 -5.80
N GLU A 152 -7.08 -23.71 -6.87
CA GLU A 152 -5.63 -23.83 -6.79
C GLU A 152 -4.96 -22.59 -6.20
N GLU A 153 -5.43 -21.39 -6.55
CA GLU A 153 -4.92 -20.13 -6.00
C GLU A 153 -5.28 -19.97 -4.52
N TRP A 154 -6.50 -20.37 -4.14
CA TRP A 154 -6.91 -20.42 -2.73
C TRP A 154 -6.08 -21.40 -1.90
N VAL A 155 -5.69 -22.53 -2.48
CA VAL A 155 -4.80 -23.50 -1.86
C VAL A 155 -3.40 -22.92 -1.69
N ALA A 156 -2.90 -22.15 -2.67
CA ALA A 156 -1.57 -21.53 -2.63
C ALA A 156 -1.45 -20.38 -1.61
N LEU A 157 -2.56 -19.75 -1.20
CA LEU A 157 -2.55 -18.67 -0.21
C LEU A 157 -1.98 -19.13 1.14
N ASP A 158 -0.90 -18.46 1.56
CA ASP A 158 -0.22 -18.67 2.84
C ASP A 158 -0.90 -17.88 3.97
N LEU A 159 -2.12 -18.29 4.30
CA LEU A 159 -2.87 -17.71 5.42
C LEU A 159 -2.50 -18.43 6.72
N PRO A 160 -2.12 -17.72 7.79
CA PRO A 160 -1.85 -18.35 9.08
C PRO A 160 -3.16 -18.73 9.80
N CYS A 161 -3.15 -19.86 10.50
CA CYS A 161 -4.25 -20.26 11.37
C CYS A 161 -4.44 -19.23 12.49
N THR A 162 -5.66 -18.73 12.66
CA THR A 162 -5.99 -17.73 13.69
C THR A 162 -5.82 -18.23 15.13
N ALA A 163 -5.80 -19.55 15.34
CA ALA A 163 -5.65 -20.15 16.67
C ALA A 163 -4.19 -20.41 17.07
N CYS A 164 -3.34 -20.87 16.14
CA CYS A 164 -1.97 -21.30 16.47
C CYS A 164 -0.88 -20.69 15.57
N GLY A 165 -1.24 -19.97 14.52
CA GLY A 165 -0.30 -19.35 13.57
C GLY A 165 0.29 -20.31 12.53
N TYR A 166 -0.12 -21.59 12.49
CA TYR A 166 0.36 -22.54 11.47
C TYR A 166 -0.07 -22.12 10.06
N SER A 167 0.85 -22.22 9.08
CA SER A 167 0.58 -21.92 7.67
C SER A 167 -0.48 -22.85 7.08
N LEU A 168 -1.53 -22.27 6.49
CA LEU A 168 -2.57 -23.03 5.78
C LEU A 168 -2.29 -23.13 4.27
N ALA A 169 -1.08 -22.81 3.81
CA ALA A 169 -0.66 -23.02 2.44
C ALA A 169 -0.73 -24.52 2.08
N GLY A 170 -1.24 -24.83 0.89
CA GLY A 170 -1.41 -26.21 0.42
C GLY A 170 -2.62 -26.94 1.03
N LEU A 171 -3.36 -26.32 1.96
CA LEU A 171 -4.57 -26.90 2.55
C LEU A 171 -5.85 -26.39 1.86
N PRO A 172 -6.95 -27.19 1.90
CA PRO A 172 -8.24 -26.82 1.32
C PRO A 172 -8.80 -25.51 1.85
N PHE A 173 -9.85 -25.03 1.20
CA PHE A 173 -10.50 -23.76 1.54
C PHE A 173 -11.15 -23.75 2.96
N VAL A 174 -11.75 -24.87 3.35
CA VAL A 174 -12.33 -25.08 4.69
C VAL A 174 -11.80 -26.40 5.23
N GLY A 175 -11.41 -26.43 6.51
CA GLY A 175 -10.87 -27.64 7.09
C GLY A 175 -10.60 -27.55 8.58
N VAL A 176 -9.79 -28.49 9.05
CA VAL A 176 -9.28 -28.56 10.42
C VAL A 176 -7.78 -28.36 10.37
N CYS A 177 -7.24 -27.46 11.20
CA CYS A 177 -5.81 -27.23 11.29
C CYS A 177 -5.11 -28.50 11.81
N PRO A 178 -4.07 -29.01 11.12
CA PRO A 178 -3.38 -30.24 11.53
C PRO A 178 -2.63 -30.09 12.85
N GLU A 179 -2.26 -28.87 13.25
CA GLU A 179 -1.50 -28.64 14.48
C GLU A 179 -2.39 -28.47 15.72
N CYS A 180 -3.47 -27.68 15.62
CA CYS A 180 -4.29 -27.35 16.79
C CYS A 180 -5.68 -28.01 16.80
N GLY A 181 -6.12 -28.61 15.69
CA GLY A 181 -7.44 -29.22 15.58
C GLY A 181 -8.61 -28.23 15.49
N CYS A 182 -8.36 -26.91 15.47
CA CYS A 182 -9.40 -25.91 15.27
C CYS A 182 -9.88 -25.91 13.81
N ARG A 183 -11.18 -25.67 13.61
CA ARG A 183 -11.74 -25.43 12.27
C ARG A 183 -11.27 -24.08 11.74
N TYR A 184 -11.02 -24.00 10.44
CA TYR A 184 -10.70 -22.76 9.76
C TYR A 184 -11.52 -22.62 8.47
N SER A 185 -11.69 -21.37 8.03
CA SER A 185 -12.15 -20.99 6.71
C SER A 185 -11.19 -19.94 6.16
N LYS A 186 -10.81 -20.04 4.89
CA LYS A 186 -9.99 -19.02 4.20
C LYS A 186 -10.82 -17.80 3.75
N THR A 187 -12.15 -17.82 3.90
CA THR A 187 -12.98 -16.62 3.76
C THR A 187 -12.89 -15.70 4.96
N ILE A 188 -12.76 -14.40 4.67
CA ILE A 188 -13.10 -13.35 5.63
C ILE A 188 -14.62 -13.21 5.56
N GLU A 189 -15.36 -13.97 6.37
CA GLU A 189 -16.74 -13.57 6.65
C GLU A 189 -16.67 -12.37 7.60
N PRO A 190 -17.20 -11.19 7.23
CA PRO A 190 -17.27 -10.07 8.16
C PRO A 190 -18.21 -10.46 9.29
N SER A 191 -17.67 -10.56 10.51
CA SER A 191 -18.40 -10.78 11.76
C SER A 191 -19.24 -9.58 12.16
#